data_AF-A0A812FQH6-F1
#
_entry.id   AF-A0A812FQH6-F1
#
_cell.length_a   1.000
_cell.length_b   1.000
_cell.length_c   1.000
_cell.angle_alpha   90.00
_cell.angle_beta   90.00
_cell.angle_gamma   90.00
#
_symmetry.space_group_name_H-M   'P 1'
#
loop_
_entity.id
_entity.type
_entity.pdbx_description
1 polymer ?
#
loop_
_entity_poly.entity_id
_entity_poly.type
_entity_poly.pdbx_seq_one_letter_code
_entity_poly.pdbx_strand_id
1 'polypeptide(L)'
;MQQWSAFLPPRDEFESQLANLARENGNKDLNIVMTLRPNFSRKNLLEQQLGLADFMMRSRHASIAGQLSKDVFVVCLQTPRCQWLSPLRLIQIALRGFFVELRSELGSSMHDVIVEGQTGVSVLGYDTNNPRQALVHAAQAMVSAPTGDQSYFSFYNSDLHDELVKRHHLEAFLRTQIESQLVDVYFQPIIETRTGKIVKFEALARFYHQNKTYDTQEMISVVEDLELIAALDDVVCRTALKQLPHIQKSMVRRLA
;
A
#
# COMPACT_ATOMS: atom_id res chain seq x y z
N MET A 1 12.44 -28.71 -31.08
CA MET A 1 12.38 -27.97 -29.81
C MET A 1 12.90 -26.57 -30.08
N GLN A 2 12.02 -25.58 -30.13
CA GLN A 2 12.41 -24.18 -30.33
C GLN A 2 13.18 -23.70 -29.10
N GLN A 3 14.42 -23.26 -29.29
CA GLN A 3 15.24 -22.62 -28.26
C GLN A 3 14.48 -21.39 -27.76
N TRP A 4 14.08 -21.39 -26.49
CA TRP A 4 13.51 -20.21 -25.84
C TRP A 4 14.64 -19.18 -25.65
N SER A 5 14.46 -17.99 -26.21
CA SER A 5 15.31 -16.82 -25.93
C SER A 5 14.67 -16.03 -24.78
N ALA A 6 15.38 -15.89 -23.67
CA ALA A 6 14.98 -14.97 -22.61
C ALA A 6 15.19 -13.52 -23.05
N PHE A 7 14.27 -12.63 -22.69
CA PHE A 7 14.34 -11.19 -22.98
C PHE A 7 14.96 -10.38 -21.83
N LEU A 8 15.05 -11.00 -20.65
CA LEU A 8 15.61 -10.44 -19.43
C LEU A 8 16.65 -11.43 -18.87
N PRO A 9 17.50 -10.97 -17.92
CA PRO A 9 18.42 -11.84 -17.19
C PRO A 9 17.75 -13.13 -16.67
N PRO A 10 18.39 -14.31 -16.83
CA PRO A 10 17.88 -15.56 -16.31
C PRO A 10 17.99 -15.60 -14.78
N ARG A 11 17.41 -16.64 -14.17
CA ARG A 11 17.37 -16.82 -12.71
C ARG A 11 18.70 -16.59 -12.01
N ASP A 12 19.76 -17.26 -12.45
CA ASP A 12 21.06 -17.21 -11.76
C ASP A 12 21.68 -15.80 -11.76
N GLU A 13 21.47 -15.07 -12.85
CA GLU A 13 21.92 -13.68 -12.97
C GLU A 13 21.06 -12.75 -12.10
N PHE A 14 19.73 -12.89 -12.13
CA PHE A 14 18.83 -12.12 -11.27
C PHE A 14 19.12 -12.36 -9.78
N GLU A 15 19.34 -13.61 -9.35
CA GLU A 15 19.70 -13.93 -7.96
C GLU A 15 21.02 -13.27 -7.55
N SER A 16 21.99 -13.22 -8.46
CA SER A 16 23.29 -12.56 -8.21
C SER A 16 23.13 -11.05 -8.10
N GLN A 17 22.34 -10.44 -8.98
CA GLN A 17 22.01 -9.01 -8.94
C GLN A 17 21.24 -8.64 -7.66
N LEU A 18 20.24 -9.44 -7.27
CA LEU A 18 19.47 -9.23 -6.04
C LEU A 18 20.35 -9.32 -4.79
N ALA A 19 21.31 -10.26 -4.78
CA ALA A 19 22.26 -10.39 -3.68
C ALA A 19 23.24 -9.20 -3.61
N ASN A 20 23.65 -8.63 -4.74
CA ASN A 20 24.44 -7.40 -4.76
C ASN A 20 23.61 -6.22 -4.24
N LEU A 21 22.39 -6.06 -4.74
CA LEU A 21 21.47 -5.00 -4.35
C LEU A 21 21.19 -5.00 -2.83
N ALA A 22 20.90 -6.17 -2.27
CA ALA A 22 20.66 -6.32 -0.83
C ALA A 22 21.90 -6.00 0.02
N ARG A 23 23.11 -6.26 -0.49
CA ARG A 23 24.37 -5.95 0.21
C ARG A 23 24.71 -4.46 0.15
N GLU A 24 24.54 -3.83 -1.01
CA GLU A 24 24.87 -2.42 -1.23
C GLU A 24 23.95 -1.48 -0.46
N ASN A 25 22.65 -1.78 -0.43
CA ASN A 25 21.66 -0.93 0.24
C ASN A 25 21.61 -1.16 1.77
N GLY A 26 22.08 -2.31 2.26
CA GLY A 26 21.94 -2.70 3.67
C GLY A 26 20.47 -2.66 4.12
N ASN A 27 20.20 -2.08 5.30
CA ASN A 27 18.84 -1.92 5.83
C ASN A 27 18.23 -0.53 5.55
N LYS A 28 18.77 0.21 4.57
CA LYS A 28 18.28 1.57 4.23
C LYS A 28 17.00 1.52 3.40
N ASP A 29 16.90 0.53 2.52
CA ASP A 29 15.80 0.43 1.57
C ASP A 29 15.01 -0.88 1.80
N LEU A 30 13.73 -0.83 1.47
CA LEU A 30 12.89 -2.02 1.37
C LEU A 30 13.01 -2.58 -0.04
N ASN A 31 13.37 -3.86 -0.13
CA ASN A 31 13.46 -4.58 -1.37
C ASN A 31 12.25 -5.52 -1.48
N ILE A 32 11.42 -5.31 -2.50
CA ILE A 32 10.16 -6.01 -2.73
C ILE A 32 10.34 -6.85 -3.98
N VAL A 33 10.48 -8.16 -3.80
CA VAL A 33 10.63 -9.13 -4.89
C VAL A 33 9.24 -9.54 -5.36
N MET A 34 8.93 -9.27 -6.61
CA MET A 34 7.63 -9.57 -7.21
C MET A 34 7.81 -10.49 -8.42
N THR A 35 7.19 -11.66 -8.37
CA THR A 35 7.11 -12.61 -9.48
C THR A 35 5.76 -12.49 -10.18
N LEU A 36 5.78 -12.43 -11.50
CA LEU A 36 4.63 -12.19 -12.35
C LEU A 36 4.49 -13.36 -13.34
N ARG A 37 3.30 -13.94 -13.43
CA ARG A 37 2.89 -14.83 -14.52
C ARG A 37 1.69 -14.20 -15.22
N PRO A 38 1.91 -13.35 -16.22
CA PRO A 38 0.84 -12.70 -16.96
C PRO A 38 -0.01 -13.70 -17.75
N ASN A 39 -1.29 -13.41 -17.93
CA ASN A 39 -2.21 -14.20 -18.74
C ASN A 39 -2.12 -13.84 -20.23
N PHE A 40 -0.96 -14.06 -20.84
CA PHE A 40 -0.71 -13.65 -22.23
C PHE A 40 -1.64 -14.33 -23.23
N SER A 41 -2.10 -13.56 -24.21
CA SER A 41 -2.87 -14.07 -25.33
C SER A 41 -1.97 -14.82 -26.32
N ARG A 42 -2.39 -16.00 -26.74
CA ARG A 42 -1.66 -16.80 -27.75
C ARG A 42 -1.46 -16.07 -29.07
N LYS A 43 -2.33 -15.11 -29.42
CA LYS A 43 -2.26 -14.38 -30.70
C LYS A 43 -1.08 -13.42 -30.74
N ASN A 44 -0.75 -12.76 -29.62
CA ASN A 44 0.25 -11.69 -29.54
C ASN A 44 1.34 -11.99 -28.50
N LEU A 45 1.59 -13.26 -28.19
CA LEU A 45 2.46 -13.67 -27.07
C LEU A 45 3.84 -13.01 -27.10
N LEU A 46 4.51 -13.02 -28.26
CA LEU A 46 5.85 -12.46 -28.40
C LEU A 46 5.87 -10.95 -28.18
N GLU A 47 4.90 -10.24 -28.75
CA GLU A 47 4.75 -8.78 -28.61
C GLU A 47 4.49 -8.40 -27.15
N GLN A 48 3.61 -9.14 -26.46
CA GLN A 48 3.30 -8.90 -25.05
C GLN A 48 4.50 -9.20 -24.14
N GLN A 49 5.24 -10.28 -24.41
CA GLN A 49 6.45 -10.63 -23.65
C GLN A 49 7.55 -9.57 -23.84
N LEU A 50 7.78 -9.12 -25.07
CA LEU A 50 8.76 -8.07 -25.37
C LEU A 50 8.35 -6.73 -24.75
N GLY A 51 7.08 -6.35 -24.86
CA GLY A 51 6.56 -5.12 -24.27
C GLY A 51 6.71 -5.10 -22.75
N LEU A 52 6.41 -6.22 -22.08
CA LEU A 52 6.62 -6.33 -20.63
C LEU A 52 8.10 -6.27 -20.27
N ALA A 53 8.97 -7.00 -20.98
CA ALA A 53 10.40 -7.00 -20.70
C ALA A 53 11.02 -5.60 -20.86
N ASP A 54 10.72 -4.92 -21.97
CA ASP A 54 11.18 -3.56 -22.24
C ASP A 54 10.69 -2.57 -21.18
N PHE A 55 9.41 -2.66 -20.79
CA PHE A 55 8.87 -1.87 -19.69
C PHE A 55 9.62 -2.12 -18.38
N MET A 56 9.85 -3.38 -17.99
CA MET A 56 10.53 -3.70 -16.74
C MET A 56 11.98 -3.20 -16.72
N MET A 57 12.65 -3.11 -17.87
CA MET A 57 14.00 -2.53 -17.98
C MET A 57 14.02 -1.00 -17.90
N ARG A 58 12.92 -0.34 -18.28
CA ARG A 58 12.82 1.13 -18.32
C ARG A 58 12.07 1.73 -17.15
N SER A 59 11.28 0.92 -16.42
CA SER A 59 10.46 1.35 -15.29
C SER A 59 11.33 2.00 -14.21
N ARG A 60 10.92 3.18 -13.76
CA ARG A 60 11.62 3.89 -12.69
C ARG A 60 11.48 3.23 -11.30
N HIS A 61 10.49 2.35 -11.15
CA HIS A 61 10.23 1.64 -9.89
C HIS A 61 10.96 0.29 -9.83
N ALA A 62 11.37 -0.26 -10.99
CA ALA A 62 12.10 -1.51 -11.10
C ALA A 62 13.61 -1.26 -10.94
N SER A 63 14.22 -1.80 -9.90
CA SER A 63 15.67 -1.73 -9.72
C SER A 63 16.40 -2.79 -10.52
N ILE A 64 15.85 -4.00 -10.54
CA ILE A 64 16.34 -5.13 -11.36
C ILE A 64 15.14 -5.94 -11.86
N ALA A 65 15.29 -6.54 -13.04
CA ALA A 65 14.28 -7.38 -13.67
C ALA A 65 14.91 -8.66 -14.23
N GLY A 66 14.12 -9.72 -14.30
CA GLY A 66 14.56 -11.03 -14.77
C GLY A 66 13.42 -11.85 -15.37
N GLN A 67 13.76 -12.90 -16.09
CA GLN A 67 12.81 -13.86 -16.66
C GLN A 67 13.19 -15.28 -16.22
N LEU A 68 12.38 -15.85 -15.32
CA LEU A 68 12.63 -17.15 -14.70
C LEU A 68 12.26 -18.32 -15.60
N SER A 69 11.24 -18.13 -16.45
CA SER A 69 10.83 -19.09 -17.47
C SER A 69 10.07 -18.35 -18.58
N LYS A 70 9.60 -19.08 -19.59
CA LYS A 70 8.88 -18.50 -20.73
C LYS A 70 7.80 -17.49 -20.33
N ASP A 71 6.99 -17.82 -19.32
CA ASP A 71 5.83 -17.02 -18.91
C ASP A 71 5.97 -16.48 -17.47
N VAL A 72 7.15 -16.57 -16.86
CA VAL A 72 7.38 -16.09 -15.49
C VAL A 72 8.48 -15.04 -15.48
N PHE A 73 8.10 -13.85 -15.05
CA PHE A 73 8.92 -12.66 -14.94
C PHE A 73 9.14 -12.35 -13.46
N VAL A 74 10.21 -11.64 -13.16
CA VAL A 74 10.50 -11.16 -11.81
C VAL A 74 11.03 -9.74 -11.85
N VAL A 75 10.61 -8.93 -10.90
CA VAL A 75 11.14 -7.59 -10.65
C VAL A 75 11.47 -7.44 -9.18
N CYS A 76 12.54 -6.72 -8.85
CA CYS A 76 12.75 -6.18 -7.52
C CYS A 76 12.46 -4.69 -7.54
N LEU A 77 11.48 -4.26 -6.75
CA LEU A 77 11.21 -2.85 -6.49
C LEU A 77 12.00 -2.43 -5.25
N GLN A 78 12.61 -1.25 -5.29
CA GLN A 78 13.33 -0.68 -4.16
C GLN A 78 12.65 0.61 -3.74
N THR A 79 12.31 0.71 -2.46
CA THR A 79 11.74 1.93 -1.89
C THR A 79 12.52 2.34 -0.64
N PRO A 80 13.02 3.59 -0.57
CA PRO A 80 13.77 4.05 0.59
C PRO A 80 12.94 3.99 1.86
N ARG A 81 13.51 3.51 2.96
CA ARG A 81 12.85 3.64 4.26
C ARG A 81 12.82 5.11 4.65
N CYS A 82 11.68 5.56 5.13
CA CYS A 82 11.54 6.87 5.75
C CYS A 82 10.92 6.71 7.14
N GLN A 83 11.24 7.65 8.04
CA GLN A 83 10.79 7.59 9.43
C GLN A 83 9.30 7.94 9.58
N TRP A 84 8.74 8.62 8.58
CA TRP A 84 7.40 9.19 8.62
C TRP A 84 6.32 8.23 8.11
N LEU A 85 6.67 7.29 7.23
CA LEU A 85 5.72 6.33 6.68
C LEU A 85 5.97 4.94 7.25
N SER A 86 4.89 4.23 7.55
CA SER A 86 4.98 2.82 7.92
C SER A 86 5.57 1.97 6.76
N PRO A 87 6.29 0.88 7.06
CA PRO A 87 6.80 -0.02 6.02
C PRO A 87 5.72 -0.60 5.10
N LEU A 88 4.53 -0.90 5.64
CA LEU A 88 3.37 -1.33 4.86
C LEU A 88 2.98 -0.28 3.82
N ARG A 89 2.97 1.00 4.20
CA ARG A 89 2.65 2.10 3.29
C ARG A 89 3.70 2.23 2.19
N LEU A 90 4.99 2.09 2.52
CA LEU A 90 6.06 2.10 1.53
C LEU A 90 5.92 0.96 0.52
N ILE A 91 5.59 -0.24 0.98
CA ILE A 91 5.32 -1.40 0.12
C ILE A 91 4.13 -1.10 -0.81
N GLN A 92 3.05 -0.57 -0.27
CA GLN A 92 1.86 -0.21 -1.04
C GLN A 92 2.14 0.87 -2.09
N ILE A 93 2.91 1.91 -1.75
CA ILE A 93 3.31 2.98 -2.68
C ILE A 93 4.16 2.40 -3.81
N ALA A 94 5.14 1.54 -3.49
CA ALA A 94 6.02 0.94 -4.49
C ALA A 94 5.22 0.07 -5.48
N LEU A 95 4.36 -0.81 -4.98
CA LEU A 95 3.51 -1.67 -5.81
C LEU A 95 2.54 -0.84 -6.65
N ARG A 96 1.82 0.11 -6.04
CA ARG A 96 0.89 0.99 -6.76
C ARG A 96 1.61 1.81 -7.84
N GLY A 97 2.77 2.38 -7.52
CA GLY A 97 3.58 3.17 -8.44
C GLY A 97 3.96 2.37 -9.69
N PHE A 98 4.43 1.13 -9.49
CA PHE A 98 4.75 0.21 -10.59
C PHE A 98 3.54 -0.08 -11.48
N PHE A 99 2.38 -0.44 -10.92
CA PHE A 99 1.19 -0.76 -11.73
C PHE A 99 0.58 0.47 -12.42
N VAL A 100 0.67 1.67 -11.82
CA VAL A 100 0.25 2.93 -12.46
C VAL A 100 1.14 3.26 -13.65
N GLU A 101 2.47 3.14 -13.49
CA GLU A 101 3.42 3.35 -14.58
C GLU A 101 3.19 2.33 -15.71
N LEU A 102 2.99 1.05 -15.35
CA LEU A 102 2.71 -0.02 -16.29
C LEU A 102 1.48 0.29 -17.15
N ARG A 103 0.38 0.70 -16.51
CA ARG A 103 -0.85 1.07 -17.22
C ARG A 103 -0.63 2.28 -18.12
N SER A 104 0.17 3.24 -17.67
CA SER A 104 0.46 4.46 -18.43
C SER A 104 1.33 4.19 -19.68
N GLU A 105 2.31 3.30 -19.59
CA GLU A 105 3.24 3.02 -20.70
C GLU A 105 2.73 1.95 -21.66
N LEU A 106 2.18 0.85 -21.13
CA LEU A 106 1.75 -0.29 -21.94
C LEU A 106 0.24 -0.30 -22.24
N GLY A 107 -0.52 0.62 -21.64
CA GLY A 107 -1.96 0.73 -21.80
C GLY A 107 -2.77 -0.27 -20.97
N SER A 108 -4.09 -0.05 -20.89
CA SER A 108 -5.00 -0.85 -20.08
C SER A 108 -5.02 -2.34 -20.48
N SER A 109 -4.91 -2.67 -21.77
CA SER A 109 -4.94 -4.07 -22.20
C SER A 109 -3.78 -4.89 -21.64
N MET A 110 -2.58 -4.32 -21.55
CA MET A 110 -1.43 -5.01 -20.96
C MET A 110 -1.51 -5.06 -19.44
N HIS A 111 -2.02 -3.98 -18.83
CA HIS A 111 -2.31 -3.97 -17.40
C HIS A 111 -3.27 -5.11 -17.02
N ASP A 112 -4.38 -5.27 -17.75
CA ASP A 112 -5.38 -6.30 -17.47
C ASP A 112 -4.80 -7.72 -17.63
N VAL A 113 -3.97 -7.95 -18.65
CA VAL A 113 -3.24 -9.23 -18.84
C VAL A 113 -2.38 -9.61 -17.63
N ILE A 114 -1.81 -8.63 -16.92
CA ILE A 114 -0.96 -8.87 -15.75
C ILE A 114 -1.82 -9.05 -14.50
N VAL A 115 -2.85 -8.21 -14.34
CA VAL A 115 -3.81 -8.26 -13.23
C VAL A 115 -4.60 -9.57 -13.21
N GLU A 116 -5.04 -10.04 -14.38
CA GLU A 116 -5.73 -11.33 -14.54
C GLU A 116 -4.77 -12.53 -14.45
N GLY A 117 -3.47 -12.27 -14.45
CA GLY A 117 -2.43 -13.25 -14.24
C GLY A 117 -2.26 -13.63 -12.77
N GLN A 118 -1.12 -14.25 -12.46
CA GLN A 118 -0.72 -14.55 -11.09
C GLN A 118 0.44 -13.65 -10.70
N THR A 119 0.32 -12.96 -9.58
CA THR A 119 1.41 -12.14 -9.03
C THR A 119 1.69 -12.56 -7.59
N GLY A 120 2.96 -12.80 -7.29
CA GLY A 120 3.43 -13.16 -5.96
C GLY A 120 4.48 -12.17 -5.47
N VAL A 121 4.39 -11.79 -4.20
CA VAL A 121 5.27 -10.78 -3.59
C VAL A 121 5.95 -11.36 -2.35
N SER A 122 7.24 -11.08 -2.23
CA SER A 122 8.00 -11.27 -0.99
C SER A 122 8.84 -10.04 -0.68
N VAL A 123 8.91 -9.69 0.60
CA VAL A 123 9.62 -8.50 1.08
C VAL A 123 10.84 -8.91 1.91
N LEU A 124 12.02 -8.50 1.46
CA LEU A 124 13.26 -8.73 2.21
C LEU A 124 13.24 -7.97 3.54
N GLY A 125 13.68 -8.64 4.60
CA GLY A 125 13.63 -8.13 5.98
C GLY A 125 12.33 -8.41 6.72
N TYR A 126 11.27 -8.82 6.02
CA TYR A 126 10.00 -9.23 6.63
C TYR A 126 9.76 -10.73 6.47
N ASP A 127 9.89 -11.24 5.24
CA ASP A 127 9.67 -12.66 4.96
C ASP A 127 10.95 -13.47 5.15
N THR A 128 12.08 -12.88 4.78
CA THR A 128 13.42 -13.47 4.88
C THR A 128 14.49 -12.40 4.69
N ASN A 129 15.68 -12.62 5.24
CA ASN A 129 16.87 -11.81 4.96
C ASN A 129 17.73 -12.39 3.83
N ASN A 130 17.34 -13.53 3.25
CA ASN A 130 18.09 -14.20 2.19
C ASN A 130 17.47 -13.89 0.81
N PRO A 131 18.20 -13.16 -0.08
CA PRO A 131 17.77 -12.86 -1.45
C PRO A 131 17.24 -14.05 -2.25
N ARG A 132 17.91 -15.20 -2.20
CA ARG A 132 17.48 -16.40 -2.93
C ARG A 132 16.17 -16.95 -2.36
N GLN A 133 16.01 -16.92 -1.04
CA GLN A 133 14.75 -17.35 -0.42
C GLN A 133 13.61 -16.38 -0.74
N ALA A 134 13.85 -15.06 -0.80
CA ALA A 134 12.81 -14.09 -1.15
C ALA A 134 12.25 -14.35 -2.56
N LEU A 135 13.11 -14.72 -3.52
CA LEU A 135 12.66 -15.15 -4.84
C LEU A 135 11.80 -16.41 -4.79
N VAL A 136 12.18 -17.40 -3.98
CA VAL A 136 11.39 -18.63 -3.78
C VAL A 136 10.04 -18.32 -3.14
N HIS A 137 10.02 -17.48 -2.11
CA HIS A 137 8.81 -17.06 -1.40
C HIS A 137 7.85 -16.31 -2.33
N ALA A 138 8.35 -15.37 -3.14
CA ALA A 138 7.55 -14.66 -4.13
C ALA A 138 6.92 -15.64 -5.14
N ALA A 139 7.72 -16.58 -5.66
CA ALA A 139 7.23 -17.60 -6.58
C ALA A 139 6.18 -18.54 -5.93
N GLN A 140 6.36 -18.90 -4.66
CA GLN A 140 5.38 -19.68 -3.90
C GLN A 140 4.07 -18.91 -3.69
N ALA A 141 4.15 -17.63 -3.35
CA ALA A 141 2.99 -16.75 -3.20
C ALA A 141 2.21 -16.62 -4.52
N MET A 142 2.92 -16.49 -5.65
CA MET A 142 2.32 -16.43 -6.99
C MET A 142 1.53 -17.71 -7.32
N VAL A 143 2.09 -18.89 -7.01
CA VAL A 143 1.43 -20.17 -7.29
C VAL A 143 0.26 -20.43 -6.34
N SER A 144 0.35 -19.92 -5.11
CA SER A 144 -0.70 -20.05 -4.09
C SER A 144 -1.80 -19.00 -4.23
N ALA A 145 -1.65 -18.05 -5.16
CA ALA A 145 -2.61 -16.98 -5.38
C ALA A 145 -3.99 -17.55 -5.76
N PRO A 146 -5.08 -17.09 -5.11
CA PRO A 146 -6.42 -17.55 -5.45
C PRO A 146 -6.75 -17.25 -6.92
N THR A 147 -7.26 -18.23 -7.65
CA THR A 147 -7.79 -18.01 -8.99
C THR A 147 -9.17 -17.38 -8.91
N GLY A 148 -9.30 -16.12 -9.32
CA GLY A 148 -10.58 -15.44 -9.52
C GLY A 148 -10.96 -14.39 -8.48
N ASP A 149 -10.09 -14.06 -7.53
CA ASP A 149 -10.33 -12.96 -6.58
C ASP A 149 -9.69 -11.65 -7.06
N GLN A 150 -10.27 -10.50 -6.69
CA GLN A 150 -9.85 -9.15 -7.11
C GLN A 150 -8.48 -8.69 -6.55
N SER A 151 -7.70 -9.61 -6.01
CA SER A 151 -6.39 -9.31 -5.44
C SER A 151 -5.34 -9.29 -6.55
N TYR A 152 -4.83 -8.09 -6.85
CA TYR A 152 -3.78 -7.85 -7.86
C TYR A 152 -2.49 -8.67 -7.64
N PHE A 153 -2.26 -9.15 -6.41
CA PHE A 153 -1.08 -9.93 -6.03
C PHE A 153 -1.29 -10.64 -4.68
N SER A 154 -0.58 -11.74 -4.46
CA SER A 154 -0.53 -12.46 -3.19
C SER A 154 0.82 -12.28 -2.52
N PHE A 155 0.85 -11.95 -1.23
CA PHE A 155 2.09 -11.94 -0.46
C PHE A 155 2.40 -13.33 0.08
N TYR A 156 3.69 -13.63 0.25
CA TYR A 156 4.11 -14.86 0.91
C TYR A 156 3.68 -14.91 2.37
N ASN A 157 3.91 -13.81 3.11
CA ASN A 157 3.47 -13.69 4.49
C ASN A 157 1.99 -13.28 4.53
N SER A 158 1.14 -14.17 5.04
CA SER A 158 -0.30 -13.96 5.17
C SER A 158 -0.65 -12.81 6.12
N ASP A 159 0.12 -12.61 7.19
CA ASP A 159 -0.13 -11.52 8.14
C ASP A 159 0.13 -10.17 7.49
N LEU A 160 1.22 -10.04 6.73
CA LEU A 160 1.49 -8.84 5.92
C LEU A 160 0.42 -8.61 4.85
N HIS A 161 -0.07 -9.68 4.21
CA HIS A 161 -1.17 -9.58 3.26
C HIS A 161 -2.43 -9.01 3.93
N ASP A 162 -2.83 -9.61 5.04
CA ASP A 162 -4.02 -9.22 5.79
C ASP A 162 -3.92 -7.79 6.31
N GLU A 163 -2.74 -7.36 6.78
CA GLU A 163 -2.48 -5.99 7.20
C GLU A 163 -2.62 -4.99 6.03
N LEU A 164 -2.09 -5.31 4.84
CA LEU A 164 -2.23 -4.46 3.66
C LEU A 164 -3.68 -4.35 3.19
N VAL A 165 -4.43 -5.46 3.19
CA VAL A 165 -5.85 -5.48 2.83
C VAL A 165 -6.67 -4.66 3.84
N LYS A 166 -6.47 -4.89 5.14
CA LYS A 166 -7.11 -4.10 6.20
C LYS A 166 -6.81 -2.62 6.05
N ARG A 167 -5.54 -2.28 5.82
CA ARG A 167 -5.10 -0.91 5.62
C ARG A 167 -5.73 -0.28 4.38
N HIS A 168 -5.81 -1.00 3.27
CA HIS A 168 -6.44 -0.50 2.04
C HIS A 168 -7.93 -0.16 2.27
N HIS A 169 -8.67 -1.04 2.96
CA HIS A 169 -10.05 -0.77 3.34
C HIS A 169 -10.18 0.42 4.28
N LEU A 170 -9.27 0.55 5.26
CA LEU A 170 -9.24 1.68 6.18
C LEU A 170 -8.97 3.00 5.44
N GLU A 171 -8.03 3.01 4.49
CA GLU A 171 -7.72 4.17 3.64
C GLU A 171 -8.93 4.60 2.81
N ALA A 172 -9.61 3.64 2.16
CA ALA A 172 -10.82 3.91 1.39
C ALA A 172 -11.95 4.47 2.27
N PHE A 173 -12.16 3.84 3.44
CA PHE A 173 -13.15 4.29 4.42
C PHE A 173 -12.89 5.72 4.89
N LEU A 174 -11.66 6.01 5.34
CA LEU A 174 -11.27 7.34 5.82
C LEU A 174 -11.43 8.42 4.76
N ARG A 175 -10.99 8.13 3.52
CA ARG A 175 -11.17 9.03 2.39
C ARG A 175 -12.64 9.36 2.18
N THR A 176 -13.50 8.36 2.10
CA THR A 176 -14.94 8.56 1.90
C THR A 176 -15.57 9.37 3.04
N GLN A 177 -15.22 9.08 4.30
CA GLN A 177 -15.75 9.82 5.46
C GLN A 177 -15.36 11.29 5.43
N ILE A 178 -14.09 11.59 5.14
CA ILE A 178 -13.58 12.97 5.10
C ILE A 178 -14.17 13.73 3.91
N GLU A 179 -14.12 13.16 2.70
CA GLU A 179 -14.65 13.81 1.49
C GLU A 179 -16.17 14.03 1.57
N SER A 180 -16.89 13.13 2.25
CA SER A 180 -18.34 13.27 2.47
C SER A 180 -18.71 14.13 3.69
N GLN A 181 -17.72 14.67 4.41
CA GLN A 181 -17.92 15.42 5.67
C GLN A 181 -18.71 14.63 6.74
N LEU A 182 -18.55 13.30 6.78
CA LEU A 182 -19.24 12.39 7.70
C LEU A 182 -18.38 12.04 8.94
N VAL A 183 -17.46 12.91 9.32
CA VAL A 183 -16.62 12.71 10.51
C VAL A 183 -17.35 13.18 11.76
N ASP A 184 -17.50 12.30 12.74
CA ASP A 184 -18.07 12.66 14.04
C ASP A 184 -17.06 13.46 14.86
N VAL A 185 -17.55 14.42 15.65
CA VAL A 185 -16.71 15.26 16.52
C VAL A 185 -17.24 15.21 17.95
N TYR A 186 -16.41 14.71 18.85
CA TYR A 186 -16.69 14.61 20.27
C TYR A 186 -15.97 15.76 20.99
N PHE A 187 -16.53 16.22 22.12
CA PHE A 187 -15.98 17.36 22.85
C PHE A 187 -15.57 16.96 24.26
N GLN A 188 -14.28 17.03 24.56
CA GLN A 188 -13.75 16.73 25.88
C GLN A 188 -13.60 18.03 26.70
N PRO A 189 -14.23 18.15 27.88
CA PRO A 189 -14.10 19.33 28.71
C PRO A 189 -12.69 19.46 29.30
N ILE A 190 -12.17 20.68 29.31
CA ILE A 190 -10.92 21.05 29.98
C ILE A 190 -11.27 21.88 31.22
N ILE A 191 -10.78 21.42 32.38
CA ILE A 191 -11.12 21.97 33.70
C ILE A 191 -9.97 22.84 34.22
N GLU A 192 -10.27 24.04 34.72
CA GLU A 192 -9.30 24.84 35.47
C GLU A 192 -9.09 24.20 36.85
N THR A 193 -7.86 23.76 37.14
CA THR A 193 -7.51 23.03 38.36
C THR A 193 -7.78 23.82 39.65
N ARG A 194 -7.62 25.15 39.61
CA ARG A 194 -7.84 26.03 40.77
C ARG A 194 -9.32 26.18 41.13
N THR A 195 -10.21 26.22 40.14
CA THR A 195 -11.63 26.57 40.35
C THR A 195 -12.56 25.39 40.17
N GLY A 196 -12.08 24.29 39.57
CA GLY A 196 -12.91 23.13 39.20
C GLY A 196 -13.91 23.43 38.08
N LYS A 197 -13.86 24.61 37.47
CA LYS A 197 -14.80 25.01 36.41
C LYS A 197 -14.29 24.55 35.04
N ILE A 198 -15.22 24.12 34.18
CA ILE A 198 -14.90 23.87 32.78
C ILE A 198 -14.62 25.22 32.11
N VAL A 199 -13.45 25.35 31.49
CA VAL A 199 -13.00 26.60 30.85
C VAL A 199 -12.97 26.50 29.33
N LYS A 200 -12.79 25.29 28.78
CA LYS A 200 -12.69 25.03 27.34
C LYS A 200 -13.19 23.63 27.00
N PHE A 201 -13.32 23.34 25.71
CA PHE A 201 -13.46 21.99 25.19
C PHE A 201 -12.43 21.74 24.10
N GLU A 202 -11.93 20.52 24.05
CA GLU A 202 -11.16 19.99 22.94
C GLU A 202 -12.10 19.26 21.98
N ALA A 203 -12.02 19.58 20.68
CA ALA A 203 -12.76 18.90 19.63
C ALA A 203 -11.94 17.71 19.13
N LEU A 204 -12.51 16.52 19.20
CA LEU A 204 -11.83 15.26 18.94
C LEU A 204 -12.55 14.51 17.82
N ALA A 205 -11.88 14.32 16.70
CA ALA A 205 -12.40 13.54 15.59
C ALA A 205 -12.66 12.08 16.02
N ARG A 206 -13.77 11.53 15.56
CA ARG A 206 -14.16 10.13 15.75
C ARG A 206 -14.65 9.57 14.43
N PHE A 207 -14.24 8.35 14.16
CA PHE A 207 -14.69 7.62 12.99
C PHE A 207 -15.37 6.34 13.44
N TYR A 208 -16.56 6.10 12.90
CA TYR A 208 -17.36 4.92 13.23
C TYR A 208 -17.53 4.05 12.01
N HIS A 209 -17.28 2.76 12.16
CA HIS A 209 -17.54 1.79 11.13
C HIS A 209 -18.16 0.54 11.73
N GLN A 210 -19.36 0.18 11.28
CA GLN A 210 -20.04 -1.08 11.64
C GLN A 210 -20.01 -1.39 13.16
N ASN A 211 -20.35 -0.42 14.00
CA ASN A 211 -20.35 -0.52 15.47
C ASN A 211 -18.98 -0.75 16.15
N LYS A 212 -17.86 -0.54 15.44
CA LYS A 212 -16.52 -0.50 16.03
C LYS A 212 -15.97 0.92 16.00
N THR A 213 -15.36 1.33 17.10
CA THR A 213 -14.52 2.53 17.17
C THR A 213 -13.10 2.09 16.83
N TYR A 214 -12.55 2.63 15.75
CA TYR A 214 -11.13 2.44 15.43
C TYR A 214 -10.27 3.23 16.41
N ASP A 215 -9.03 2.79 16.61
CA ASP A 215 -8.06 3.57 17.37
C ASP A 215 -7.84 4.92 16.66
N THR A 216 -8.04 6.01 17.40
CA THR A 216 -7.92 7.35 16.82
C THR A 216 -6.49 7.63 16.38
N GLN A 217 -5.50 7.14 17.11
CA GLN A 217 -4.09 7.39 16.77
C GLN A 217 -3.69 6.68 15.47
N GLU A 218 -4.09 5.42 15.30
CA GLU A 218 -3.92 4.68 14.04
C GLU A 218 -4.57 5.44 12.88
N MET A 219 -5.79 5.92 13.05
CA MET A 219 -6.51 6.63 11.98
C MET A 219 -5.87 7.95 11.59
N ILE A 220 -5.41 8.75 12.56
CA ILE A 220 -4.72 10.01 12.26
C ILE A 220 -3.45 9.73 11.46
N SER A 221 -2.67 8.70 11.83
CA SER A 221 -1.49 8.29 11.04
C SER A 221 -1.86 7.91 9.60
N VAL A 222 -2.97 7.19 9.39
CA VAL A 222 -3.43 6.88 8.02
C VAL A 222 -3.89 8.13 7.28
N VAL A 223 -4.60 9.06 7.92
CA VAL A 223 -5.04 10.32 7.31
C VAL A 223 -3.84 11.19 6.89
N GLU A 224 -2.80 11.25 7.71
CA GLU A 224 -1.53 11.91 7.38
C GLU A 224 -0.86 11.26 6.16
N ASP A 225 -0.79 9.92 6.13
CA ASP A 225 -0.25 9.15 5.00
C ASP A 225 -1.07 9.30 3.69
N LEU A 226 -2.33 9.72 3.82
CA LEU A 226 -3.22 10.05 2.70
C LEU A 226 -3.16 11.52 2.29
N GLU A 227 -2.38 12.35 2.99
CA GLU A 227 -2.32 13.81 2.83
C GLU A 227 -3.69 14.49 3.02
N LEU A 228 -4.58 13.86 3.80
CA LEU A 228 -5.96 14.35 4.04
C LEU A 228 -6.09 15.11 5.37
N ILE A 229 -5.01 15.34 6.10
CA ILE A 229 -5.06 15.95 7.44
C ILE A 229 -5.67 17.35 7.42
N ALA A 230 -5.34 18.18 6.44
CA ALA A 230 -5.91 19.51 6.29
C ALA A 230 -7.42 19.47 5.96
N ALA A 231 -7.86 18.47 5.19
CA ALA A 231 -9.28 18.28 4.88
C ALA A 231 -10.05 17.80 6.12
N LEU A 232 -9.45 16.91 6.91
CA LEU A 232 -9.99 16.50 8.21
C LEU A 232 -10.13 17.69 9.16
N ASP A 233 -9.10 18.53 9.27
CA ASP A 233 -9.11 19.73 10.11
C ASP A 233 -10.25 20.69 9.75
N ASP A 234 -10.48 20.93 8.44
CA ASP A 234 -11.59 21.77 8.00
C ASP A 234 -12.96 21.20 8.42
N VAL A 235 -13.16 19.88 8.29
CA VAL A 235 -14.39 19.21 8.74
C VAL A 235 -14.58 19.34 10.25
N VAL A 236 -13.53 19.10 11.03
CA VAL A 236 -13.57 19.19 12.50
C VAL A 236 -13.84 20.63 12.94
N CYS A 237 -13.12 21.60 12.38
CA CYS A 237 -13.30 23.02 12.69
C CYS A 237 -14.71 23.51 12.37
N ARG A 238 -15.24 23.19 11.19
CA ARG A 238 -16.62 23.57 10.82
C ARG A 238 -17.65 22.98 11.77
N THR A 239 -17.48 21.71 12.14
CA THR A 239 -18.38 21.03 13.07
C THR A 239 -18.31 21.65 14.46
N ALA A 240 -17.11 21.96 14.96
CA ALA A 240 -16.90 22.64 16.23
C ALA A 240 -17.57 24.02 16.26
N LEU A 241 -17.38 24.83 15.22
CA LEU A 241 -18.01 26.16 15.12
C LEU A 241 -19.54 26.08 15.07
N LYS A 242 -20.10 25.10 14.36
CA LYS A 242 -21.55 24.85 14.31
C LYS A 242 -22.11 24.42 15.68
N GLN A 243 -21.39 23.59 16.42
CA GLN A 243 -21.83 23.06 17.73
C GLN A 243 -21.59 24.02 18.90
N LEU A 244 -20.69 25.00 18.75
CA LEU A 244 -20.30 25.94 19.80
C LEU A 244 -21.49 26.61 20.52
N PRO A 245 -22.55 27.11 19.83
CA PRO A 245 -23.70 27.72 20.51
C PRO A 245 -24.48 26.73 21.38
N HIS A 246 -24.59 25.47 20.97
CA HIS A 246 -25.26 24.42 21.73
C HIS A 246 -24.47 24.06 22.98
N ILE A 247 -23.15 23.93 22.83
CA ILE A 247 -22.23 23.67 23.94
C ILE A 247 -22.31 24.79 24.99
N GLN A 248 -22.25 26.06 24.56
CA GLN A 248 -22.38 27.22 25.44
C GLN A 248 -23.70 27.23 26.21
N LYS A 249 -24.84 26.95 25.55
CA LYS A 249 -26.15 26.87 26.21
C LYS A 249 -26.22 25.73 27.23
N SER A 250 -25.62 24.58 26.94
CA SER A 250 -25.61 23.42 27.83
C SER A 250 -24.77 23.65 29.09
N MET A 251 -23.68 24.42 29.00
CA MET A 251 -22.86 24.84 30.14
C MET A 251 -23.63 25.75 31.10
N VAL A 252 -24.34 26.75 30.56
CA VAL A 252 -25.08 27.73 31.38
C VAL A 252 -26.18 27.05 32.22
N ARG A 253 -26.78 25.97 31.71
CA ARG A 253 -27.83 25.21 32.42
C ARG A 253 -27.33 24.25 33.51
N ARG A 254 -26.05 23.90 33.54
CA ARG A 254 -25.48 22.94 34.53
C ARG A 254 -24.69 23.62 35.65
N LEU A 255 -24.41 24.92 35.53
CA LEU A 255 -23.69 25.73 36.51
C LEU A 255 -24.59 26.68 37.30
N ALA A 256 -25.90 26.65 37.05
CA ALA A 256 -26.95 27.35 37.81
C ALA A 256 -27.68 26.33 38.70
#